data_AF-A0A9Q1E3J2-F1
#
_entry.id   AF-A0A9Q1E3J2-F1
#
_cell.length_a   1.000
_cell.length_b   1.000
_cell.length_c   1.000
_cell.angle_alpha   90.00
_cell.angle_beta   90.00
_cell.angle_gamma   90.00
#
_symmetry.space_group_name_H-M   'P 1'
#
loop_
_entity.id
_entity.type
_entity.pdbx_description
1 polymer ?
#
loop_
_entity_poly.entity_id
_entity_poly.type
_entity_poly.pdbx_seq_one_letter_code
_entity_poly.pdbx_strand_id
1 'polypeptide(L)'
;MDYFIEPVKSDCEDILSRFQRTESVRYEEFATIWRKMDFPSIFYGKMPANETRAFCRLVLTTAYPFLLPPYNFQIRVGGLYLLYGLYNTQLAVPKEKISIALKDWENIMKFLQDALSSQHYDVCYIFRQLISDKAFYFAAMPKQLIFQVKRKPKRQVVCEEFRDRPARVKELITSDTLEEIMNVQEHYEKLKAAISATPGQPDPAISLINKDLGTSLQNTVTGYQKWLDGMAGKKNESGDAVADPGEGTSQQGESSRRAELLASIKSKSYGQLVEASKSRRHRQVEMDPLASEAERSHEPTRKRMPSLKARTKKNLLSKGNLKQEILEATKQWRLSVTEEDKSERPRQKARFKY
;
A
#
# COMPACT_ATOMS: atom_id res chain seq x y z
N MET A 1 5.32 11.62 16.21
CA MET A 1 5.01 10.18 16.28
C MET A 1 6.00 9.32 15.52
N ASP A 2 6.59 9.76 14.40
CA ASP A 2 7.53 8.94 13.62
C ASP A 2 8.76 8.43 14.41
N TYR A 3 9.16 9.13 15.46
CA TYR A 3 10.29 8.75 16.32
C TYR A 3 10.05 7.47 17.14
N PHE A 4 8.79 7.10 17.37
CA PHE A 4 8.44 5.84 18.07
C PHE A 4 8.44 4.62 17.14
N ILE A 5 8.53 4.80 15.81
CA ILE A 5 8.42 3.68 14.86
C ILE A 5 9.56 2.68 15.06
N GLU A 6 10.80 3.17 15.16
CA GLU A 6 11.99 2.31 15.26
C GLU A 6 12.05 1.58 16.62
N PRO A 7 11.82 2.24 17.77
CA PRO A 7 11.74 1.55 19.07
C PRO A 7 10.61 0.50 19.12
N VAL A 8 9.39 0.86 18.71
CA VAL A 8 8.26 -0.08 18.73
C VAL A 8 8.52 -1.27 17.81
N LYS A 9 9.17 -1.06 16.67
CA LYS A 9 9.57 -2.14 15.77
C LYS A 9 10.57 -3.08 16.45
N SER A 10 11.58 -2.54 17.13
CA SER A 10 12.54 -3.32 17.91
C SER A 10 11.84 -4.15 18.97
N ASP A 11 10.91 -3.56 19.74
CA ASP A 11 10.16 -4.29 20.77
C ASP A 11 9.31 -5.43 20.17
N CYS A 12 8.68 -5.19 19.01
CA CYS A 12 7.94 -6.21 18.27
C CYS A 12 8.87 -7.33 17.77
N GLU A 13 10.07 -6.97 17.28
CA GLU A 13 11.06 -7.95 16.84
C GLU A 13 11.59 -8.77 18.02
N ASP A 14 11.80 -8.16 19.18
CA ASP A 14 12.29 -8.87 20.38
C ASP A 14 11.28 -9.90 20.91
N ILE A 15 9.99 -9.55 21.00
CA ILE A 15 8.96 -10.49 21.45
C ILE A 15 8.79 -11.65 20.44
N LEU A 16 8.81 -11.34 19.15
CA LEU A 16 8.70 -12.35 18.09
C LEU A 16 9.93 -13.25 18.01
N SER A 17 11.13 -12.72 18.23
CA SER A 17 12.38 -13.50 18.30
C SER A 17 12.37 -14.48 19.47
N ARG A 18 11.86 -14.06 20.64
CA ARG A 18 11.69 -14.96 21.79
C ARG A 18 10.64 -16.02 21.51
N PHE A 19 9.55 -15.67 20.83
CA PHE A 19 8.53 -16.62 20.42
C PHE A 19 9.08 -17.65 19.43
N GLN A 20 9.88 -17.23 18.45
CA GLN A 20 10.53 -18.12 17.49
C GLN A 20 11.37 -19.20 18.20
N ARG A 21 12.13 -18.83 19.23
CA ARG A 21 12.95 -19.75 20.04
C ARG A 21 12.15 -20.81 20.80
N THR A 22 10.86 -20.62 21.02
CA THR A 22 10.02 -21.66 21.66
C THR A 22 9.67 -22.80 20.73
N GLU A 23 9.92 -22.65 19.41
CA GLU A 23 9.56 -23.63 18.37
C GLU A 23 8.08 -24.07 18.41
N SER A 24 7.24 -23.30 19.09
CA SER A 24 5.82 -23.54 19.28
C SER A 24 5.00 -22.44 18.62
N VAL A 25 3.80 -22.82 18.19
CA VAL A 25 2.82 -21.95 17.52
C VAL A 25 1.62 -21.68 18.46
N ARG A 26 1.61 -22.27 19.66
CA ARG A 26 0.50 -22.20 20.62
C ARG A 26 0.40 -20.81 21.25
N TYR A 27 -0.83 -20.36 21.48
CA TYR A 27 -1.06 -19.04 22.10
C TYR A 27 -0.57 -18.98 23.55
N GLU A 28 -0.62 -20.10 24.28
CA GLU A 28 -0.19 -20.18 25.68
C GLU A 28 1.28 -19.76 25.86
N GLU A 29 2.17 -20.29 25.02
CA GLU A 29 3.59 -19.93 25.03
C GLU A 29 3.79 -18.45 24.74
N PHE A 30 3.12 -17.92 23.70
CA PHE A 30 3.15 -16.50 23.39
C PHE A 30 2.68 -15.64 24.57
N ALA A 31 1.58 -16.01 25.22
CA ALA A 31 1.02 -15.29 26.36
C ALA A 31 1.95 -15.33 27.59
N THR A 32 2.77 -16.36 27.76
CA THR A 32 3.80 -16.37 28.82
C THR A 32 4.91 -15.36 28.52
N ILE A 33 5.39 -15.28 27.28
CA ILE A 33 6.41 -14.31 26.84
C ILE A 33 5.87 -12.89 26.96
N TRP A 34 4.66 -12.65 26.48
CA TRP A 34 3.95 -11.38 26.56
C TRP A 34 3.91 -10.83 27.99
N ARG A 35 3.56 -11.69 28.96
CA ARG A 35 3.55 -11.33 30.39
C ARG A 35 4.95 -11.15 30.96
N LYS A 36 5.89 -12.02 30.64
CA LYS A 36 7.30 -11.92 31.10
C LYS A 36 7.98 -10.64 30.63
N MET A 37 7.61 -10.13 29.44
CA MET A 37 8.13 -8.87 28.91
C MET A 37 7.38 -7.63 29.41
N ASP A 38 6.29 -7.80 30.14
CA ASP A 38 5.36 -6.72 30.48
C ASP A 38 4.99 -5.85 29.26
N PHE A 39 4.76 -6.51 28.11
CA PHE A 39 4.48 -5.84 26.85
C PHE A 39 3.24 -4.92 26.86
N PRO A 40 2.17 -5.15 27.67
CA PRO A 40 1.07 -4.19 27.81
C PRO A 40 1.54 -2.79 28.21
N SER A 41 2.68 -2.67 28.90
CA SER A 41 3.19 -1.41 29.40
C SER A 41 3.68 -0.43 28.35
N ILE A 42 3.75 -0.85 27.09
CA ILE A 42 3.98 0.03 25.93
C ILE A 42 2.96 1.18 25.88
N PHE A 43 1.74 0.99 26.39
CA PHE A 43 0.71 2.04 26.41
C PHE A 43 0.72 2.92 27.67
N TYR A 44 1.42 2.55 28.74
CA TYR A 44 1.37 3.27 30.04
C TYR A 44 2.24 4.54 30.11
N GLY A 45 2.42 5.24 28.99
CA GLY A 45 3.05 6.56 28.95
C GLY A 45 2.10 7.69 29.32
N LYS A 46 2.61 8.76 29.95
CA LYS A 46 1.86 10.02 30.13
C LYS A 46 1.73 10.72 28.77
N MET A 47 0.73 10.33 27.98
CA MET A 47 0.39 10.98 26.70
C MET A 47 -1.01 11.62 26.78
N PRO A 48 -1.23 12.77 26.13
CA PRO A 48 -2.56 13.32 26.00
C PRO A 48 -3.43 12.40 25.11
N ALA A 49 -4.74 12.36 25.33
CA ALA A 49 -5.64 11.36 24.74
C ALA A 49 -5.61 11.31 23.19
N ASN A 50 -5.41 12.45 22.54
CA ASN A 50 -5.23 12.57 21.09
C ASN A 50 -3.95 11.88 20.60
N GLU A 51 -2.86 11.99 21.35
CA GLU A 51 -1.59 11.31 21.05
C GLU A 51 -1.66 9.82 21.39
N THR A 52 -2.37 9.43 22.45
CA THR A 52 -2.61 8.02 22.78
C THR A 52 -3.24 7.27 21.61
N ARG A 53 -4.25 7.86 20.96
CA ARG A 53 -4.91 7.23 19.81
C ARG A 53 -3.98 7.16 18.58
N ALA A 54 -3.24 8.23 18.31
CA ALA A 54 -2.26 8.24 17.22
C ALA A 54 -1.14 7.22 17.46
N PHE A 55 -0.73 7.02 18.72
CA PHE A 55 0.23 6.01 19.13
C PHE A 55 -0.32 4.59 18.99
N CYS A 56 -1.55 4.32 19.43
CA CYS A 56 -2.21 3.02 19.22
C CYS A 56 -2.27 2.66 17.73
N ARG A 57 -2.66 3.63 16.88
CA ARG A 57 -2.62 3.45 15.42
C ARG A 57 -1.22 3.12 14.92
N LEU A 58 -0.21 3.83 15.41
CA LEU A 58 1.19 3.61 15.03
C LEU A 58 1.63 2.19 15.37
N VAL A 59 1.39 1.76 16.62
CA VAL A 59 1.78 0.44 17.13
C VAL A 59 1.11 -0.69 16.33
N LEU A 60 -0.21 -0.59 16.08
CA LEU A 60 -0.93 -1.56 15.23
C LEU A 60 -0.41 -1.56 13.78
N THR A 61 -0.12 -0.40 13.22
CA THR A 61 0.44 -0.28 11.85
C THR A 61 1.86 -0.85 11.77
N THR A 62 2.65 -0.75 12.82
CA THR A 62 4.01 -1.30 12.91
C THR A 62 4.00 -2.82 13.09
N ALA A 63 3.02 -3.37 13.82
CA ALA A 63 2.87 -4.81 14.02
C ALA A 63 2.27 -5.53 12.80
N TYR A 64 1.40 -4.86 12.04
CA TYR A 64 0.68 -5.44 10.89
C TYR A 64 1.57 -6.15 9.85
N PRO A 65 2.72 -5.62 9.42
CA PRO A 65 3.60 -6.29 8.46
C PRO A 65 4.04 -7.69 8.87
N PHE A 66 4.18 -7.98 10.17
CA PHE A 66 4.62 -9.31 10.64
C PHE A 66 3.62 -10.42 10.33
N LEU A 67 2.34 -10.10 10.13
CA LEU A 67 1.30 -11.05 9.71
C LEU A 67 1.44 -11.47 8.24
N LEU A 68 2.14 -10.70 7.43
CA LEU A 68 2.20 -10.84 5.98
C LEU A 68 3.45 -11.60 5.51
N PRO A 69 3.42 -12.20 4.31
CA PRO A 69 4.64 -12.66 3.64
C PRO A 69 5.65 -11.50 3.51
N PRO A 70 6.97 -11.74 3.66
CA PRO A 70 7.69 -13.02 3.52
C PRO A 70 8.06 -13.72 4.84
N TYR A 71 7.42 -13.37 5.96
CA TYR A 71 7.74 -13.97 7.25
C TYR A 71 7.32 -15.44 7.33
N ASN A 72 8.04 -16.22 8.11
CA ASN A 72 7.75 -17.63 8.34
C ASN A 72 6.39 -17.82 9.02
N PHE A 73 5.84 -19.04 8.95
CA PHE A 73 4.51 -19.32 9.50
C PHE A 73 4.41 -18.99 11.01
N GLN A 74 5.42 -19.34 11.80
CA GLN A 74 5.43 -19.10 13.24
C GLN A 74 5.40 -17.60 13.59
N ILE A 75 6.20 -16.78 12.91
CA ILE A 75 6.25 -15.33 13.07
C ILE A 75 4.95 -14.70 12.60
N ARG A 76 4.33 -15.20 11.53
CA ARG A 76 3.00 -14.72 11.09
C ARG A 76 1.92 -15.00 12.13
N VAL A 77 1.95 -16.18 12.76
CA VAL A 77 1.09 -16.50 13.90
C VAL A 77 1.39 -15.59 15.09
N GLY A 78 2.66 -15.40 15.44
CA GLY A 78 3.08 -14.47 16.47
C GLY A 78 2.62 -13.03 16.19
N GLY A 79 2.66 -12.60 14.93
CA GLY A 79 2.16 -11.31 14.47
C GLY A 79 0.65 -11.15 14.67
N LEU A 80 -0.13 -12.22 14.44
CA LEU A 80 -1.56 -12.22 14.77
C LEU A 80 -1.80 -12.10 16.28
N TYR A 81 -1.05 -12.86 17.09
CA TYR A 81 -1.17 -12.81 18.55
C TYR A 81 -0.74 -11.45 19.11
N LEU A 82 0.29 -10.85 18.53
CA LEU A 82 0.77 -9.51 18.82
C LEU A 82 -0.32 -8.47 18.53
N LEU A 83 -0.95 -8.52 17.35
CA LEU A 83 -2.08 -7.65 17.00
C LEU A 83 -3.26 -7.82 17.95
N TYR A 84 -3.57 -9.06 18.34
CA TYR A 84 -4.63 -9.36 19.30
C TYR A 84 -4.33 -8.78 20.69
N GLY A 85 -3.12 -8.96 21.19
CA GLY A 85 -2.67 -8.39 22.46
C GLY A 85 -2.76 -6.86 22.44
N LEU A 86 -2.14 -6.24 21.43
CA LEU A 86 -2.11 -4.79 21.26
C LEU A 86 -3.50 -4.16 21.14
N TYR A 87 -4.43 -4.80 20.41
CA TYR A 87 -5.79 -4.31 20.27
C TYR A 87 -6.57 -4.33 21.59
N ASN A 88 -6.31 -5.31 22.45
CA ASN A 88 -7.01 -5.47 23.71
C ASN A 88 -6.40 -4.65 24.85
N THR A 89 -5.08 -4.43 24.83
CA THR A 89 -4.37 -3.64 25.85
C THR A 89 -4.29 -2.15 25.55
N GLN A 90 -4.78 -1.70 24.39
CA GLN A 90 -4.78 -0.28 24.06
C GLN A 90 -5.62 0.54 25.04
N LEU A 91 -5.12 1.73 25.39
CA LEU A 91 -5.80 2.66 26.31
C LEU A 91 -6.67 3.70 25.58
N ALA A 92 -6.73 3.64 24.25
CA ALA A 92 -7.50 4.58 23.45
C ALA A 92 -9.02 4.34 23.57
N VAL A 93 -9.77 5.41 23.81
CA VAL A 93 -11.24 5.40 23.81
C VAL A 93 -11.74 6.44 22.79
N PRO A 94 -12.46 6.04 21.72
CA PRO A 94 -12.77 4.66 21.33
C PRO A 94 -11.53 3.90 20.84
N LYS A 95 -11.59 2.56 20.95
CA LYS A 95 -10.52 1.65 20.50
C LYS A 95 -10.17 1.89 19.03
N GLU A 96 -8.87 1.95 18.74
CA GLU A 96 -8.38 2.08 17.38
C GLU A 96 -8.42 0.72 16.68
N LYS A 97 -8.84 0.74 15.41
CA LYS A 97 -9.00 -0.45 14.58
C LYS A 97 -7.72 -0.79 13.82
N ILE A 98 -7.55 -2.07 13.51
CA ILE A 98 -6.45 -2.58 12.69
C ILE A 98 -6.81 -2.36 11.21
N SER A 99 -6.03 -1.54 10.51
CA SER A 99 -6.21 -1.29 9.08
C SER A 99 -5.67 -2.46 8.25
N ILE A 100 -6.56 -3.23 7.63
CA ILE A 100 -6.18 -4.28 6.68
C ILE A 100 -6.26 -3.72 5.27
N ALA A 101 -5.19 -3.88 4.48
CA ALA A 101 -5.25 -3.55 3.07
C ALA A 101 -5.96 -4.64 2.26
N LEU A 102 -6.81 -4.23 1.33
CA LEU A 102 -7.56 -5.15 0.47
C LEU A 102 -6.65 -6.11 -0.32
N LYS A 103 -5.48 -5.63 -0.77
CA LYS A 103 -4.48 -6.46 -1.48
C LYS A 103 -3.92 -7.61 -0.64
N ASP A 104 -3.93 -7.47 0.69
CA ASP A 104 -3.33 -8.42 1.61
C ASP A 104 -4.35 -9.46 2.08
N TRP A 105 -5.65 -9.23 1.84
CA TRP A 105 -6.72 -10.09 2.30
C TRP A 105 -6.58 -11.53 1.82
N GLU A 106 -6.22 -11.73 0.55
CA GLU A 106 -5.99 -13.07 0.00
C GLU A 106 -4.87 -13.81 0.73
N ASN A 107 -3.79 -13.11 1.09
CA ASN A 107 -2.65 -13.68 1.82
C ASN A 107 -3.02 -14.06 3.26
N ILE A 108 -3.90 -13.29 3.89
CA ILE A 108 -4.42 -13.58 5.23
C ILE A 108 -5.35 -14.80 5.17
N MET A 109 -6.22 -14.88 4.17
CA MET A 109 -7.14 -16.01 4.02
C MET A 109 -6.40 -17.33 3.72
N LYS A 110 -5.39 -17.31 2.85
CA LYS A 110 -4.52 -18.49 2.60
C LYS A 110 -3.84 -18.94 3.89
N PHE A 111 -3.28 -18.00 4.65
CA PHE A 111 -2.66 -18.32 5.94
C PHE A 111 -3.61 -18.92 6.97
N LEU A 112 -4.86 -18.47 7.02
CA LEU A 112 -5.87 -19.07 7.90
C LEU A 112 -6.26 -20.46 7.42
N GLN A 113 -6.31 -20.71 6.11
CA GLN A 113 -6.50 -22.05 5.56
C GLN A 113 -5.33 -22.98 5.94
N ASP A 114 -4.09 -22.49 5.85
CA ASP A 114 -2.89 -23.23 6.26
C ASP A 114 -2.90 -23.53 7.77
N ALA A 115 -3.35 -22.59 8.59
CA ALA A 115 -3.51 -22.81 10.03
C ALA A 115 -4.61 -23.82 10.35
N LEU A 116 -5.71 -23.82 9.59
CA LEU A 116 -6.79 -24.81 9.73
C LEU A 116 -6.34 -26.21 9.30
N SER A 117 -5.63 -26.33 8.18
CA SER A 117 -5.12 -27.62 7.69
C SER A 117 -4.09 -28.20 8.66
N SER A 118 -3.30 -27.34 9.31
CA SER A 118 -2.32 -27.71 10.34
C SER A 118 -2.92 -27.88 11.75
N GLN A 119 -4.26 -27.81 11.89
CA GLN A 119 -4.98 -27.97 13.17
C GLN A 119 -4.59 -26.95 14.26
N HIS A 120 -4.09 -25.78 13.89
CA HIS A 120 -3.76 -24.69 14.82
C HIS A 120 -5.00 -23.82 15.11
N TYR A 121 -5.97 -24.39 15.84
CA TYR A 121 -7.25 -23.75 16.11
C TYR A 121 -7.16 -22.44 16.90
N ASP A 122 -6.13 -22.26 17.73
CA ASP A 122 -5.89 -21.03 18.50
C ASP A 122 -5.81 -19.80 17.58
N VAL A 123 -5.10 -19.92 16.46
CA VAL A 123 -4.93 -18.87 15.44
C VAL A 123 -6.27 -18.50 14.84
N CYS A 124 -7.05 -19.51 14.47
CA CYS A 124 -8.37 -19.34 13.88
C CYS A 124 -9.36 -18.73 14.88
N TYR A 125 -9.30 -19.14 16.15
CA TYR A 125 -10.12 -18.60 17.22
C TYR A 125 -9.82 -17.13 17.45
N ILE A 126 -8.55 -16.76 17.60
CA ILE A 126 -8.13 -15.37 17.82
C ILE A 126 -8.52 -14.48 16.63
N PHE A 127 -8.35 -14.98 15.40
CA PHE A 127 -8.78 -14.25 14.22
C PHE A 127 -10.30 -14.01 14.21
N ARG A 128 -11.10 -15.04 14.51
CA ARG A 128 -12.56 -14.94 14.62
C ARG A 128 -12.98 -14.00 15.75
N GLN A 129 -12.27 -14.01 16.87
CA GLN A 129 -12.50 -13.10 17.99
C GLN A 129 -12.30 -11.64 17.56
N LEU A 130 -11.22 -11.32 16.85
CA LEU A 130 -10.97 -9.97 16.32
C LEU A 130 -12.07 -9.51 15.34
N ILE A 131 -12.63 -10.43 14.54
CA ILE A 131 -13.79 -10.13 13.68
C ILE A 131 -15.02 -9.81 14.54
N SER A 132 -15.32 -10.65 15.53
CA SER A 132 -16.47 -10.46 16.44
C SER A 132 -16.40 -9.11 17.15
N ASP A 133 -15.20 -8.72 17.60
CA ASP A 133 -14.93 -7.46 18.28
C ASP A 133 -14.92 -6.24 17.32
N LYS A 134 -15.17 -6.44 16.02
CA LYS A 134 -15.12 -5.42 14.97
C LYS A 134 -13.79 -4.65 14.96
N ALA A 135 -12.70 -5.36 15.27
CA ALA A 135 -11.35 -4.80 15.39
C ALA A 135 -10.77 -4.37 14.04
N PHE A 136 -11.24 -4.94 12.93
CA PHE A 136 -10.71 -4.66 11.60
C PHE A 136 -11.38 -3.47 10.91
N TYR A 137 -10.56 -2.70 10.21
CA TYR A 137 -10.98 -1.65 9.30
C TYR A 137 -10.39 -1.93 7.92
N PHE A 138 -11.24 -2.20 6.94
CA PHE A 138 -10.81 -2.48 5.58
C PHE A 138 -10.45 -1.17 4.87
N ALA A 139 -9.19 -1.02 4.48
CA ALA A 139 -8.65 0.17 3.86
C ALA A 139 -7.94 -0.17 2.54
N ALA A 140 -7.74 0.83 1.68
CA ALA A 140 -6.90 0.65 0.49
C ALA A 140 -5.42 0.49 0.86
N MET A 141 -4.97 1.19 1.90
CA MET A 141 -3.59 1.16 2.40
C MET A 141 -3.59 1.03 3.93
N PRO A 142 -2.70 0.23 4.55
CA PRO A 142 -2.68 0.05 6.00
C PRO A 142 -2.22 1.32 6.73
N LYS A 143 -1.24 2.02 6.14
CA LYS A 143 -0.72 3.30 6.64
C LYS A 143 -1.48 4.46 5.98
N GLN A 144 -1.90 5.41 6.80
CA GLN A 144 -2.52 6.65 6.30
C GLN A 144 -1.52 7.41 5.43
N LEU A 145 -1.93 7.71 4.20
CA LEU A 145 -1.13 8.50 3.28
C LEU A 145 -1.15 9.96 3.72
N ILE A 146 0.02 10.53 3.91
CA ILE A 146 0.22 11.96 4.21
C ILE A 146 1.05 12.51 3.06
N PHE A 147 0.59 13.61 2.45
CA PHE A 147 1.36 14.31 1.43
C PHE A 147 2.65 14.86 2.05
N GLN A 148 3.78 14.23 1.72
CA GLN A 148 5.10 14.58 2.23
C GLN A 148 5.96 15.01 1.04
N VAL A 149 6.22 16.31 0.92
CA VAL A 149 6.88 16.93 -0.24
C VAL A 149 8.34 16.47 -0.41
N LYS A 150 9.01 15.97 0.65
CA LYS A 150 10.45 15.68 0.64
C LYS A 150 10.87 14.53 1.56
N ARG A 151 10.29 13.33 1.43
CA ARG A 151 10.85 12.14 2.09
C ARG A 151 11.01 11.00 1.10
N LYS A 152 12.25 10.54 0.93
CA LYS A 152 12.54 9.28 0.24
C LYS A 152 11.73 8.18 0.94
N PRO A 153 11.03 7.30 0.21
CA PRO A 153 10.33 6.19 0.83
C PRO A 153 11.36 5.32 1.58
N LYS A 154 11.29 5.30 2.91
CA LYS A 154 12.04 4.32 3.70
C LYS A 154 11.46 2.95 3.34
N ARG A 155 12.20 2.14 2.58
CA ARG A 155 11.86 0.72 2.37
C ARG A 155 11.85 0.06 3.76
N GLN A 156 10.80 -0.68 4.07
CA GLN A 156 10.77 -1.46 5.31
C GLN A 156 11.89 -2.50 5.23
N VAL A 157 12.89 -2.34 6.09
CA VAL A 157 13.93 -3.36 6.29
C VAL A 157 13.24 -4.53 6.98
N VAL A 158 13.02 -5.59 6.21
CA VAL A 158 12.43 -6.85 6.68
C VAL A 158 13.51 -7.57 7.47
N CYS A 159 13.19 -8.06 8.67
CA CYS A 159 14.13 -8.87 9.44
C CYS A 159 14.36 -10.20 8.72
N GLU A 160 15.58 -10.45 8.24
CA GLU A 160 15.92 -11.67 7.49
C GLU A 160 15.83 -12.93 8.37
N GLU A 161 16.03 -12.80 9.69
CA GLU A 161 15.95 -13.91 10.65
C GLU A 161 14.53 -14.51 10.79
N PHE A 162 13.52 -13.71 10.45
CA PHE A 162 12.11 -14.11 10.51
C PHE A 162 11.60 -14.70 9.20
N ARG A 163 12.41 -14.69 8.14
CA ARG A 163 12.03 -15.37 6.90
C ARG A 163 12.27 -16.85 7.05
N ASP A 164 11.44 -17.65 6.38
CA ASP A 164 11.79 -19.03 6.12
C ASP A 164 13.10 -19.04 5.32
N ARG A 165 14.14 -19.69 5.87
CA ARG A 165 15.43 -19.77 5.20
C ARG A 165 15.21 -20.39 3.81
N PRO A 166 15.47 -19.66 2.70
CA PRO A 166 15.38 -20.24 1.36
C PRO A 166 16.38 -21.40 1.18
N ALA A 167 17.34 -21.53 2.10
CA ALA A 167 18.34 -22.57 2.15
C ALA A 167 17.85 -23.94 2.65
N ARG A 168 16.64 -24.11 3.23
CA ARG A 168 16.20 -25.46 3.71
C ARG A 168 16.28 -26.53 2.62
N VAL A 169 15.97 -26.20 1.38
CA VAL A 169 16.10 -27.14 0.24
C VAL A 169 17.56 -27.49 -0.04
N LYS A 170 18.48 -26.53 0.10
CA LYS A 170 19.93 -26.73 -0.03
C LYS A 170 20.54 -27.48 1.17
N GLU A 171 19.97 -27.32 2.36
CA GLU A 171 20.36 -28.03 3.58
C GLU A 171 19.84 -29.49 3.58
N LEU A 172 18.65 -29.74 3.04
CA LEU A 172 18.03 -31.07 2.99
C LEU A 172 18.56 -31.95 1.85
N ILE A 173 18.93 -31.35 0.72
CA ILE A 173 19.44 -32.07 -0.45
C ILE A 173 20.87 -31.58 -0.72
N THR A 174 21.81 -32.19 -0.01
CA THR A 174 23.24 -32.02 -0.26
C THR A 174 23.67 -32.89 -1.44
N SER A 175 24.82 -32.57 -2.06
CA SER A 175 25.40 -33.40 -3.14
C SER A 175 25.51 -34.86 -2.69
N ASP A 176 26.01 -35.06 -1.46
CA ASP A 176 26.22 -36.36 -0.85
C ASP A 176 24.91 -37.17 -0.76
N THR A 177 23.82 -36.58 -0.28
CA THR A 177 22.51 -37.27 -0.21
C THR A 177 21.94 -37.60 -1.59
N LEU A 178 22.20 -36.76 -2.60
CA LEU A 178 21.74 -36.99 -3.96
C LEU A 178 22.52 -38.12 -4.63
N GLU A 179 23.84 -38.16 -4.40
CA GLU A 179 24.72 -39.26 -4.82
C GLU A 179 24.32 -40.58 -4.15
N GLU A 180 24.01 -40.58 -2.85
CA GLU A 180 23.50 -41.76 -2.14
C GLU A 180 22.19 -42.27 -2.74
N ILE A 181 21.24 -41.39 -3.04
CA ILE A 181 19.96 -41.75 -3.67
C ILE A 181 20.20 -42.34 -5.06
N MET A 182 21.08 -41.74 -5.86
CA MET A 182 21.44 -42.24 -7.19
C MET A 182 22.11 -43.61 -7.12
N ASN A 183 23.03 -43.81 -6.18
CA ASN A 183 23.72 -45.08 -5.97
C ASN A 183 22.76 -46.20 -5.53
N VAL A 184 21.85 -45.90 -4.60
CA VAL A 184 20.81 -46.86 -4.16
C VAL A 184 19.89 -47.20 -5.32
N GLN A 185 19.50 -46.23 -6.14
CA GLN A 185 18.64 -46.46 -7.30
C GLN A 185 19.35 -47.30 -8.38
N GLU A 186 20.61 -47.01 -8.69
CA GLU A 186 21.41 -47.82 -9.63
C GLU A 186 21.56 -49.27 -9.13
N HIS A 187 21.82 -49.45 -7.84
CA HIS A 187 21.91 -50.77 -7.24
C HIS A 187 20.58 -51.53 -7.28
N TYR A 188 19.47 -50.84 -6.99
CA TYR A 188 18.12 -51.41 -7.10
C TYR A 188 17.79 -51.82 -8.54
N GLU A 189 18.15 -51.02 -9.54
CA GLU A 189 17.94 -51.34 -10.95
C GLU A 189 18.78 -52.53 -11.40
N LYS A 190 20.04 -52.63 -10.97
CA LYS A 190 20.91 -53.79 -11.20
C LYS A 190 20.32 -55.07 -10.60
N LEU A 191 19.85 -55.01 -9.36
CA LEU A 191 19.19 -56.13 -8.68
C LEU A 191 17.89 -56.53 -9.40
N LYS A 192 17.08 -55.56 -9.81
CA LYS A 192 15.85 -55.81 -10.56
C LYS A 192 16.12 -56.53 -11.89
N ALA A 193 17.17 -56.12 -12.62
CA ALA A 193 17.58 -56.77 -13.86
C ALA A 193 18.13 -58.20 -13.66
N ALA A 194 18.68 -58.50 -12.49
CA ALA A 194 19.15 -59.83 -12.14
C ALA A 194 18.02 -60.79 -11.73
N ILE A 195 16.91 -60.27 -11.17
CA ILE A 195 15.77 -61.06 -10.68
C ILE A 195 14.73 -61.31 -11.78
N SER A 196 14.69 -60.49 -12.84
CA SER A 196 13.76 -60.67 -13.96
C SER A 196 13.96 -62.01 -14.67
N ALA A 197 12.87 -62.76 -14.88
CA ALA A 197 12.86 -64.10 -15.46
C ALA A 197 13.42 -64.20 -16.90
N THR A 198 13.57 -63.07 -17.59
CA THR A 198 14.14 -62.98 -18.94
C THR A 198 15.38 -62.07 -18.89
N PRO A 199 16.58 -62.55 -19.28
CA PRO A 199 17.80 -61.74 -19.24
C PRO A 199 17.66 -60.52 -20.17
N GLY A 200 17.74 -59.32 -19.59
CA GLY A 200 17.75 -58.04 -20.33
C GLY A 200 16.40 -57.32 -20.48
N GLN A 201 15.31 -57.81 -19.89
CA GLN A 201 14.01 -57.11 -19.89
C GLN A 201 13.49 -56.93 -18.45
N PRO A 202 13.42 -55.69 -17.93
CA PRO A 202 12.91 -55.44 -16.59
C PRO A 202 11.41 -55.72 -16.53
N ASP A 203 11.00 -56.58 -15.60
CA ASP A 203 9.60 -56.97 -15.44
C ASP A 203 8.73 -55.74 -15.09
N PRO A 204 7.71 -55.41 -15.90
CA PRO A 204 6.81 -54.28 -15.64
C PRO A 204 6.01 -54.45 -14.34
N ALA A 205 5.79 -55.68 -13.87
CA ALA A 205 5.07 -55.95 -12.62
C ALA A 205 5.82 -55.45 -11.37
N ILE A 206 7.14 -55.25 -11.48
CA ILE A 206 8.02 -54.82 -10.37
C ILE A 206 8.41 -53.32 -10.53
N SER A 207 7.75 -52.59 -11.44
CA SER A 207 8.03 -51.17 -11.71
C SER A 207 7.14 -50.23 -10.89
N LEU A 208 7.24 -50.31 -9.57
CA LEU A 208 6.47 -49.44 -8.65
C LEU A 208 7.14 -48.08 -8.39
N ILE A 209 8.43 -47.96 -8.72
CA ILE A 209 9.26 -46.77 -8.41
C ILE A 209 9.56 -46.00 -9.69
N ASN A 210 9.61 -44.67 -9.58
CA ASN A 210 10.03 -43.79 -10.66
C ASN A 210 11.50 -44.05 -11.04
N LYS A 211 11.75 -44.34 -12.32
CA LYS A 211 13.08 -44.67 -12.88
C LYS A 211 14.07 -43.51 -12.87
N ASP A 212 13.61 -42.31 -12.53
CA ASP A 212 14.41 -41.08 -12.63
C ASP A 212 14.27 -40.25 -11.35
N LEU A 213 14.18 -40.89 -10.18
CA LEU A 213 14.00 -40.15 -8.92
C LEU A 213 15.17 -39.20 -8.66
N GLY A 214 16.41 -39.68 -8.79
CA GLY A 214 17.60 -38.86 -8.57
C GLY A 214 17.71 -37.65 -9.51
N THR A 215 17.49 -37.86 -10.81
CA THR A 215 17.55 -36.81 -11.84
C THR A 215 16.36 -35.85 -11.76
N SER A 216 15.15 -36.37 -11.47
CA SER A 216 13.96 -35.55 -11.22
C SER A 216 14.16 -34.65 -10.01
N LEU A 217 14.68 -35.20 -8.91
CA LEU A 217 14.96 -34.44 -7.70
C LEU A 217 16.03 -33.37 -7.96
N GLN A 218 17.12 -33.69 -8.66
CA GLN A 218 18.12 -32.71 -9.08
C GLN A 218 17.52 -31.58 -9.95
N ASN A 219 16.64 -31.91 -10.89
CA ASN A 219 15.94 -30.94 -11.74
C ASN A 219 14.98 -30.05 -10.93
N THR A 220 14.28 -30.60 -9.94
CA THR A 220 13.42 -29.80 -9.05
C THR A 220 14.21 -28.86 -8.16
N VAL A 221 15.34 -29.30 -7.60
CA VAL A 221 16.22 -28.49 -6.76
C VAL A 221 16.86 -27.36 -7.56
N THR A 222 17.41 -27.66 -8.73
CA THR A 222 17.99 -26.64 -9.62
C THR A 222 16.94 -25.69 -10.16
N GLY A 223 15.73 -26.16 -10.45
CA GLY A 223 14.58 -25.32 -10.82
C GLY A 223 14.18 -24.37 -9.70
N TYR A 224 14.13 -24.86 -8.46
CA TYR A 224 13.85 -24.04 -7.28
C TYR A 224 14.96 -23.00 -7.02
N GLN A 225 16.24 -23.37 -7.20
CA GLN A 225 17.36 -22.43 -7.10
C GLN A 225 17.29 -21.33 -8.16
N LYS A 226 17.05 -21.70 -9.43
CA LYS A 226 16.86 -20.72 -10.51
C LYS A 226 15.66 -19.79 -10.26
N TRP A 227 14.59 -20.33 -9.69
CA TRP A 227 13.43 -19.52 -9.28
C TRP A 227 13.77 -18.55 -8.14
N LEU A 228 14.54 -18.98 -7.13
CA LEU A 228 15.05 -18.11 -6.06
C LEU A 228 15.92 -16.99 -6.63
N ASP A 229 16.85 -17.33 -7.51
CA ASP A 229 17.75 -16.37 -8.15
C ASP A 229 16.99 -15.41 -9.06
N GLY A 230 15.93 -15.88 -9.75
CA GLY A 230 15.02 -15.04 -10.54
C GLY A 230 14.16 -14.11 -9.69
N MET A 231 13.77 -14.52 -8.47
CA MET A 231 13.09 -13.65 -7.50
C MET A 231 14.04 -12.62 -6.89
N ALA A 232 15.30 -12.97 -6.65
CA ALA A 232 16.34 -12.04 -6.21
C ALA A 232 16.71 -11.05 -7.34
N GLY A 233 16.80 -11.51 -8.59
CA GLY A 233 17.04 -10.69 -9.77
C GLY A 233 15.95 -9.64 -10.00
N LYS A 234 14.67 -10.00 -9.85
CA LYS A 234 13.55 -9.03 -9.90
C LYS A 234 13.59 -7.98 -8.78
N LYS A 235 14.16 -8.32 -7.62
CA LYS A 235 14.40 -7.35 -6.53
C LYS A 235 15.57 -6.41 -6.82
N ASN A 236 16.59 -6.85 -7.57
CA ASN A 236 17.75 -6.05 -7.90
C ASN A 236 17.55 -5.17 -9.16
N GLU A 237 16.72 -5.58 -10.12
CA GLU A 237 16.32 -4.69 -11.24
C GLU A 237 15.41 -3.54 -10.80
N SER A 238 14.75 -3.68 -9.65
CA SER A 238 14.04 -2.58 -8.97
C SER A 238 14.90 -1.88 -7.91
N GLY A 239 16.19 -2.23 -7.83
CA GLY A 239 17.03 -1.97 -6.66
C GLY A 239 18.49 -1.64 -6.92
N ASP A 240 18.96 -1.43 -8.14
CA ASP A 240 20.07 -0.49 -8.43
C ASP A 240 20.20 -0.26 -9.94
N ALA A 241 19.38 0.66 -10.44
CA ALA A 241 19.69 1.41 -11.65
C ALA A 241 19.28 2.85 -11.36
N VAL A 242 20.25 3.68 -11.00
CA VAL A 242 20.14 5.13 -11.17
C VAL A 242 20.15 5.39 -12.67
N ALA A 243 19.01 5.15 -13.29
CA ALA A 243 18.60 5.73 -14.55
C ALA A 243 17.09 5.92 -14.40
N ASP A 244 16.71 7.18 -14.27
CA ASP A 244 15.34 7.69 -14.34
C ASP A 244 14.49 6.87 -15.35
N PRO A 245 13.56 6.01 -14.90
CA PRO A 245 12.60 5.40 -15.80
C PRO A 245 11.33 6.23 -15.74
N GLY A 246 11.16 7.02 -16.79
CA GLY A 246 9.98 7.81 -17.05
C GLY A 246 8.68 7.04 -16.81
N GLU A 247 7.74 7.78 -16.22
CA GLU A 247 6.34 7.41 -16.10
C GLU A 247 5.79 6.81 -17.39
N GLY A 248 5.01 5.75 -17.21
CA GLY A 248 4.40 4.95 -18.26
C GLY A 248 3.77 5.76 -19.39
N THR A 249 4.02 5.24 -20.58
CA THR A 249 3.67 5.69 -21.93
C THR A 249 2.16 5.67 -22.21
N SER A 250 1.35 6.32 -21.37
CA SER A 250 -0.08 6.52 -21.66
C SER A 250 -0.61 7.93 -21.28
N GLN A 251 -0.02 8.61 -20.29
CA GLN A 251 -0.48 9.96 -19.88
C GLN A 251 0.45 11.11 -20.34
N GLN A 252 1.65 10.79 -20.81
CA GLN A 252 2.66 11.79 -21.19
C GLN A 252 2.23 12.63 -22.41
N GLY A 253 1.38 12.08 -23.28
CA GLY A 253 0.76 12.82 -24.37
C GLY A 253 -0.28 13.84 -23.90
N GLU A 254 -0.99 13.58 -22.80
CA GLU A 254 -2.01 14.50 -22.28
C GLU A 254 -1.39 15.61 -21.41
N SER A 255 -0.36 15.28 -20.62
CA SER A 255 0.35 16.26 -19.78
C SER A 255 1.17 17.24 -20.62
N SER A 256 1.86 16.79 -21.68
CA SER A 256 2.60 17.64 -22.61
C SER A 256 1.66 18.55 -23.41
N ARG A 257 0.57 18.01 -23.97
CA ARG A 257 -0.46 18.81 -24.68
C ARG A 257 -1.11 19.84 -23.78
N ARG A 258 -1.40 19.49 -22.51
CA ARG A 258 -1.95 20.44 -21.54
C ARG A 258 -0.94 21.54 -21.20
N ALA A 259 0.33 21.21 -21.03
CA ALA A 259 1.38 22.18 -20.77
C ALA A 259 1.58 23.14 -21.95
N GLU A 260 1.60 22.63 -23.19
CA GLU A 260 1.66 23.43 -24.42
C GLU A 260 0.42 24.32 -24.59
N LEU A 261 -0.78 23.79 -24.31
CA LEU A 261 -2.01 24.59 -24.32
C LEU A 261 -1.94 25.73 -23.32
N LEU A 262 -1.47 25.46 -22.09
CA LEU A 262 -1.30 26.49 -21.05
C LEU A 262 -0.24 27.53 -21.44
N ALA A 263 0.86 27.10 -22.05
CA ALA A 263 1.89 28.00 -22.58
C ALA A 263 1.35 28.87 -23.72
N SER A 264 0.58 28.29 -24.66
CA SER A 264 -0.10 29.00 -25.75
C SER A 264 -1.14 30.00 -25.24
N ILE A 265 -1.90 29.63 -24.19
CA ILE A 265 -2.85 30.53 -23.54
C ILE A 265 -2.09 31.70 -22.91
N LYS A 266 -1.02 31.43 -22.16
CA LYS A 266 -0.20 32.48 -21.54
C LYS A 266 0.42 33.40 -22.58
N SER A 267 1.04 32.87 -23.62
CA SER A 267 1.65 33.70 -24.67
C SER A 267 0.62 34.56 -25.39
N LYS A 268 -0.59 34.04 -25.64
CA LYS A 268 -1.70 34.84 -26.21
C LYS A 268 -2.26 35.88 -25.24
N SER A 269 -2.37 35.56 -23.95
CA SER A 269 -2.93 36.50 -22.96
C SER A 269 -1.96 37.58 -22.53
N TYR A 270 -0.65 37.31 -22.56
CA TYR A 270 0.40 38.24 -22.14
C TYR A 270 1.18 38.86 -23.31
N GLY A 271 1.01 38.38 -24.55
CA GLY A 271 1.71 38.89 -25.74
C GLY A 271 1.15 40.22 -26.27
N GLN A 272 -0.05 40.61 -25.86
CA GLN A 272 -0.59 41.93 -26.20
C GLN A 272 -0.27 42.89 -25.06
N LEU A 273 0.87 43.57 -25.19
CA LEU A 273 1.29 44.63 -24.26
C LEU A 273 0.34 45.83 -24.44
N VAL A 274 -0.87 45.74 -23.90
CA VAL A 274 -1.68 46.92 -23.66
C VAL A 274 -1.06 47.58 -22.46
N GLU A 275 -0.39 48.71 -22.68
CA GLU A 275 0.06 49.60 -21.62
C GLU A 275 -1.18 50.00 -20.80
N ALA A 276 -1.44 49.26 -19.72
CA ALA A 276 -2.54 49.57 -18.84
C ALA A 276 -2.23 50.94 -18.22
N SER A 277 -3.16 51.88 -18.36
CA SER A 277 -3.09 53.19 -17.70
C SER A 277 -2.72 52.98 -16.23
N LYS A 278 -1.51 53.44 -15.87
CA LYS A 278 -0.93 53.24 -14.55
C LYS A 278 -1.91 53.75 -13.50
N SER A 279 -2.13 52.92 -12.48
CA SER A 279 -2.97 53.24 -11.33
C SER A 279 -2.62 54.61 -10.75
N ARG A 280 -3.66 55.37 -10.38
CA ARG A 280 -3.62 56.75 -9.87
C ARG A 280 -2.73 56.96 -8.63
N ARG A 281 -2.20 55.89 -8.03
CA ARG A 281 -1.38 55.92 -6.80
C ARG A 281 0.11 56.18 -7.01
N HIS A 282 0.60 56.20 -8.26
CA HIS A 282 2.01 56.48 -8.58
C HIS A 282 2.17 57.63 -9.59
N ARG A 283 1.29 58.64 -9.55
CA ARG A 283 1.56 59.91 -10.25
C ARG A 283 2.25 60.84 -9.26
N GLN A 284 3.48 61.25 -9.55
CA GLN A 284 4.09 62.38 -8.86
C GLN A 284 3.22 63.62 -9.13
N VAL A 285 2.85 64.30 -8.05
CA VAL A 285 2.09 65.56 -8.09
C VAL A 285 3.05 66.65 -8.52
N GLU A 286 2.83 67.21 -9.70
CA GLU A 286 3.42 68.48 -10.09
C GLU A 286 2.44 69.57 -9.64
N MET A 287 2.93 70.44 -8.75
CA MET A 287 2.23 71.63 -8.27
C MET A 287 2.56 72.78 -9.23
N ASP A 288 1.54 73.45 -9.76
CA ASP A 288 1.57 74.92 -9.89
C ASP A 288 0.16 75.50 -10.17
N PRO A 289 -0.06 76.81 -9.90
CA PRO A 289 -1.32 77.27 -9.33
C PRO A 289 -2.16 78.16 -10.25
N LEU A 290 -3.38 78.42 -9.75
CA LEU A 290 -4.32 79.51 -10.07
C LEU A 290 -5.32 79.34 -11.25
N ALA A 291 -6.58 79.44 -10.82
CA ALA A 291 -7.67 80.26 -11.36
C ALA A 291 -8.84 79.57 -12.11
N SER A 292 -9.99 79.78 -11.48
CA SER A 292 -11.30 80.15 -12.03
C SER A 292 -12.28 79.08 -12.55
N GLU A 293 -13.51 79.27 -12.07
CA GLU A 293 -14.75 78.57 -12.33
C GLU A 293 -15.10 78.42 -13.82
N ALA A 294 -15.68 77.28 -14.19
CA ALA A 294 -17.02 77.22 -14.78
C ALA A 294 -17.45 75.75 -15.06
N GLU A 295 -18.74 75.52 -14.91
CA GLU A 295 -19.49 74.28 -15.06
C GLU A 295 -19.35 73.60 -16.44
N ARG A 296 -19.42 72.25 -16.48
CA ARG A 296 -20.51 71.48 -17.12
C ARG A 296 -20.21 69.97 -17.18
N SER A 297 -21.28 69.22 -16.95
CA SER A 297 -21.48 67.77 -16.97
C SER A 297 -21.08 67.06 -18.27
N HIS A 298 -20.36 65.93 -18.15
CA HIS A 298 -20.52 64.74 -19.02
C HIS A 298 -19.88 63.51 -18.35
N GLU A 299 -20.69 62.54 -17.91
CA GLU A 299 -20.20 61.22 -17.48
C GLU A 299 -19.87 60.35 -18.71
N PRO A 300 -18.69 59.71 -18.79
CA PRO A 300 -18.41 58.74 -19.83
C PRO A 300 -19.06 57.39 -19.47
N THR A 301 -20.07 56.96 -20.23
CA THR A 301 -20.64 55.62 -20.11
C THR A 301 -19.57 54.55 -20.40
N ARG A 302 -18.98 53.99 -19.35
CA ARG A 302 -18.05 52.85 -19.46
C ARG A 302 -18.85 51.61 -19.88
N LYS A 303 -18.76 51.22 -21.16
CA LYS A 303 -19.26 49.92 -21.63
C LYS A 303 -18.60 48.81 -20.80
N ARG A 304 -19.37 48.16 -19.92
CA ARG A 304 -18.89 47.03 -19.11
C ARG A 304 -18.58 45.86 -20.03
N MET A 305 -17.33 45.41 -20.02
CA MET A 305 -16.98 44.18 -20.72
C MET A 305 -17.75 43.00 -20.10
N PRO A 306 -18.29 42.07 -20.91
CA PRO A 306 -18.98 40.90 -20.41
C PRO A 306 -18.04 40.05 -19.55
N SER A 307 -18.58 39.46 -18.49
CA SER A 307 -17.79 38.64 -17.56
C SER A 307 -17.15 37.45 -18.28
N LEU A 308 -16.00 37.00 -17.77
CA LEU A 308 -15.31 35.80 -18.28
C LEU A 308 -16.28 34.62 -18.45
N LYS A 309 -17.16 34.40 -17.47
CA LYS A 309 -18.20 33.35 -17.51
C LYS A 309 -19.14 33.49 -18.71
N ALA A 310 -19.58 34.71 -19.04
CA ALA A 310 -20.43 34.96 -20.20
C ALA A 310 -19.66 34.76 -21.52
N ARG A 311 -18.38 35.16 -21.56
CA ARG A 311 -17.51 35.01 -22.73
C ARG A 311 -17.21 33.54 -23.04
N THR A 312 -16.88 32.74 -22.02
CA THR A 312 -16.61 31.31 -22.17
C THR A 312 -17.86 30.55 -22.60
N LYS A 313 -19.03 30.88 -22.04
CA LYS A 313 -20.32 30.26 -22.42
C LYS A 313 -20.69 30.56 -23.87
N LYS A 314 -20.46 31.80 -24.35
CA LYS A 314 -20.72 32.18 -25.75
C LYS A 314 -19.79 31.46 -26.74
N ASN A 315 -18.50 31.30 -26.40
CA ASN A 315 -17.54 30.59 -27.23
C ASN A 315 -17.78 29.06 -27.29
N LEU A 316 -18.29 28.47 -26.21
CA LEU A 316 -18.75 27.07 -26.18
C LEU A 316 -20.06 26.86 -26.96
N LEU A 317 -20.93 27.87 -27.00
CA LEU A 317 -22.20 27.84 -27.73
C LEU A 317 -22.03 27.96 -29.26
N SER A 318 -20.96 28.62 -29.72
CA SER A 318 -20.67 28.82 -31.14
C SER A 318 -19.97 27.65 -31.83
N LYS A 319 -19.42 26.69 -31.07
CA LYS A 319 -18.92 25.41 -31.62
C LYS A 319 -19.98 24.34 -31.34
N GLY A 320 -20.64 23.90 -32.41
CA GLY A 320 -21.84 23.07 -32.36
C GLY A 320 -21.72 21.76 -31.55
N ASN A 321 -22.88 21.31 -31.06
CA ASN A 321 -23.22 20.00 -30.50
C ASN A 321 -22.44 19.43 -29.30
N LEU A 322 -21.72 20.25 -28.53
CA LEU A 322 -21.09 19.82 -27.27
C LEU A 322 -21.88 20.25 -26.02
N LYS A 323 -23.22 20.19 -26.06
CA LYS A 323 -24.09 20.65 -24.95
C LYS A 323 -24.48 19.55 -23.97
N GLN A 324 -24.71 18.32 -24.41
CA GLN A 324 -25.23 17.25 -23.56
C GLN A 324 -24.13 16.54 -22.77
N GLU A 325 -23.06 16.08 -23.42
CA GLU A 325 -21.99 15.31 -22.76
C GLU A 325 -21.26 16.07 -21.64
N ILE A 326 -20.96 17.37 -21.82
CA ILE A 326 -20.21 18.12 -20.81
C ILE A 326 -21.07 18.38 -19.55
N LEU A 327 -22.37 18.60 -19.72
CA LEU A 327 -23.28 18.79 -18.58
C LEU A 327 -23.50 17.48 -17.81
N GLU A 328 -23.45 16.33 -18.48
CA GLU A 328 -23.54 15.00 -17.86
C GLU A 328 -22.23 14.60 -17.16
N ALA A 329 -21.08 14.79 -17.81
CA ALA A 329 -19.76 14.55 -17.21
C ALA A 329 -19.51 15.41 -15.96
N THR A 330 -20.02 16.65 -15.94
CA THR A 330 -19.92 17.52 -14.75
C THR A 330 -20.86 17.10 -13.62
N LYS A 331 -21.96 16.37 -13.92
CA LYS A 331 -22.87 15.81 -12.91
C LYS A 331 -22.38 14.47 -12.35
N GLN A 332 -21.63 13.70 -13.13
CA GLN A 332 -21.11 12.38 -12.74
C GLN A 332 -20.13 12.43 -11.56
N TRP A 333 -19.49 13.58 -11.32
CA TRP A 333 -18.66 13.84 -10.12
C TRP A 333 -19.45 14.04 -8.81
N ARG A 334 -20.77 13.86 -8.82
CA ARG A 334 -21.63 13.89 -7.62
C ARG A 334 -22.26 12.52 -7.33
N LEU A 335 -21.42 11.52 -7.09
CA LEU A 335 -21.84 10.15 -6.75
C LEU A 335 -22.20 9.97 -5.26
N SER A 336 -22.94 10.90 -4.66
CA SER A 336 -23.42 10.76 -3.28
C SER A 336 -24.83 11.29 -3.05
N VAL A 337 -25.68 11.29 -4.07
CA VAL A 337 -27.09 11.70 -3.93
C VAL A 337 -27.97 10.50 -4.28
N THR A 338 -28.64 9.94 -3.28
CA THR A 338 -29.70 8.94 -3.45
C THR A 338 -30.95 9.60 -4.03
N GLU A 339 -31.76 8.84 -4.78
CA GLU A 339 -32.95 9.32 -5.51
C GLU A 339 -34.00 10.03 -4.63
N GLU A 340 -33.94 9.87 -3.30
CA GLU A 340 -34.87 10.47 -2.35
C GLU A 340 -34.68 12.00 -2.15
N ASP A 341 -33.48 12.54 -2.41
CA ASP A 341 -33.16 13.96 -2.18
C ASP A 341 -33.66 14.92 -3.28
N LYS A 342 -34.30 14.40 -4.34
CA LYS A 342 -34.77 15.23 -5.48
C LYS A 342 -36.03 16.05 -5.17
N SER A 343 -36.69 15.81 -4.03
CA SER A 343 -38.01 16.40 -3.73
C SER A 343 -37.99 17.62 -2.78
N GLU A 344 -36.84 18.00 -2.22
CA GLU A 344 -36.79 19.16 -1.32
C GLU A 344 -36.63 20.50 -2.07
N ARG A 345 -37.61 21.40 -1.88
CA ARG A 345 -37.57 22.78 -2.38
C ARG A 345 -36.42 23.57 -1.73
N PRO A 346 -35.76 24.49 -2.45
CA PRO A 346 -34.57 25.17 -1.94
C PRO A 346 -34.92 26.10 -0.77
N ARG A 347 -34.35 25.83 0.41
CA ARG A 347 -34.41 26.75 1.57
C ARG A 347 -33.68 28.05 1.24
N GLN A 348 -34.40 29.17 1.35
CA GLN A 348 -33.82 30.52 1.21
C GLN A 348 -32.77 30.75 2.30
N LYS A 349 -31.53 31.05 1.89
CA LYS A 349 -30.46 31.42 2.82
C LYS A 349 -30.67 32.86 3.29
N ALA A 350 -30.89 33.05 4.59
CA ALA A 350 -30.90 34.34 5.23
C ALA A 350 -29.53 35.02 5.08
N ARG A 351 -29.54 36.29 4.66
CA ARG A 351 -28.35 37.14 4.59
C ARG A 351 -28.04 37.66 6.00
N PHE A 352 -26.87 37.30 6.54
CA PHE A 352 -26.33 38.00 7.70
C PHE A 352 -25.94 39.42 7.28
N LYS A 353 -26.50 40.41 7.97
CA LYS A 353 -26.00 41.80 7.94
C LYS A 353 -24.95 41.93 9.04
N TYR A 354 -23.82 42.53 8.69
CA TYR A 354 -22.76 42.92 9.62
C TYR A 354 -23.23 44.01 10.56
#